data_AF-A0A7X6SFW2-F1
#
_entry.id   AF-A0A7X6SFW2-F1
#
_cell.length_a   1.000
_cell.length_b   1.000
_cell.length_c   1.000
_cell.angle_alpha   90.00
_cell.angle_beta   90.00
_cell.angle_gamma   90.00
#
_symmetry.space_group_name_H-M   'P 1'
#
loop_
_entity.id
_entity.type
_entity.pdbx_description
1 polymer ?
#
loop_
_entity_poly.entity_id
_entity_poly.type
_entity_poly.pdbx_seq_one_letter_code
_entity_poly.pdbx_strand_id
1 'polypeptide(L)'
;MCQAGRVSEWTALEDEAVRITRELIRIDTSNFGDGSGPTERAAADYVIGLLREVGLDPSLYESQPGRATVAVRIAGADRSAGGLVVHGHLDVVPANAADWSVDPFGAEI
;
A
#
# COMPACT_ATOMS: atom_id res chain seq x y z
N MET A 1 26.51 -2.57 -25.61
CA MET A 1 25.22 -3.30 -25.67
C MET A 1 24.66 -3.59 -24.26
N CYS A 2 24.42 -2.56 -23.41
CA CYS A 2 23.99 -2.78 -22.00
C CYS A 2 22.86 -1.81 -21.56
N GLN A 3 22.11 -1.25 -22.50
CA GLN A 3 21.11 -0.21 -22.22
C GLN A 3 19.66 -0.72 -22.42
N ALA A 4 19.45 -1.66 -23.35
CA ALA A 4 18.13 -2.24 -23.60
C ALA A 4 17.57 -3.04 -22.42
N GLY A 5 18.41 -3.83 -21.72
CA GLY A 5 17.97 -4.62 -20.55
C GLY A 5 17.58 -3.76 -19.35
N ARG A 6 18.26 -2.61 -19.18
CA ARG A 6 17.93 -1.67 -18.11
C ARG A 6 16.61 -0.96 -18.36
N VAL A 7 16.32 -0.60 -19.61
CA VAL A 7 15.04 0.02 -20.00
C VAL A 7 13.88 -0.94 -19.76
N SER A 8 14.01 -2.23 -20.07
CA SER A 8 12.95 -3.21 -19.80
C SER A 8 12.70 -3.46 -18.30
N GLU A 9 13.76 -3.41 -17.48
CA GLU A 9 13.61 -3.52 -16.01
C GLU A 9 12.88 -2.31 -15.42
N TRP A 10 13.18 -1.09 -15.89
CA TRP A 10 12.47 0.11 -15.43
C TRP A 10 11.00 0.07 -15.77
N THR A 11 10.64 -0.33 -17.01
CA THR A 11 9.24 -0.46 -17.40
C THR A 11 8.51 -1.50 -16.55
N ALA A 12 9.15 -2.63 -16.21
CA ALA A 12 8.54 -3.63 -15.34
C ALA A 12 8.28 -3.08 -13.91
N LEU A 13 9.22 -2.30 -13.36
CA LEU A 13 9.05 -1.65 -12.05
C LEU A 13 7.96 -0.58 -12.08
N GLU A 14 7.88 0.21 -13.15
CA GLU A 14 6.82 1.21 -13.35
C GLU A 14 5.44 0.54 -13.45
N ASP A 15 5.32 -0.51 -14.26
CA ASP A 15 4.08 -1.27 -14.42
C ASP A 15 3.63 -1.91 -13.11
N GLU A 16 4.57 -2.45 -12.33
CA GLU A 16 4.29 -3.01 -11.00
C GLU A 16 3.84 -1.94 -10.01
N ALA A 17 4.52 -0.80 -9.95
CA ALA A 17 4.14 0.31 -9.09
C ALA A 17 2.73 0.81 -9.45
N VAL A 18 2.44 1.00 -10.74
CA VAL A 18 1.12 1.38 -11.23
C VAL A 18 0.08 0.33 -10.84
N ARG A 19 0.35 -0.96 -11.04
CA ARG A 19 -0.56 -2.05 -10.65
C ARG A 19 -0.88 -2.01 -9.16
N ILE A 20 0.13 -1.95 -8.30
CA ILE A 20 -0.03 -1.92 -6.84
C ILE A 20 -0.82 -0.68 -6.42
N THR A 21 -0.50 0.49 -6.96
CA THR A 21 -1.24 1.73 -6.66
C THR A 21 -2.70 1.62 -7.09
N ARG A 22 -2.99 1.07 -8.29
CA ARG A 22 -4.37 0.89 -8.75
C ARG A 22 -5.15 -0.11 -7.90
N GLU A 23 -4.52 -1.20 -7.49
CA GLU A 23 -5.12 -2.21 -6.63
C GLU A 23 -5.41 -1.63 -5.23
N LEU A 24 -4.51 -0.82 -4.66
CA LEU A 24 -4.74 -0.11 -3.41
C LEU A 24 -5.85 0.94 -3.51
N ILE A 25 -5.88 1.75 -4.57
CA ILE A 25 -6.95 2.75 -4.79
C ILE A 25 -8.31 2.07 -4.89
N ARG A 26 -8.41 0.86 -5.45
CA ARG A 26 -9.69 0.14 -5.55
C ARG A 26 -10.23 -0.39 -4.22
N ILE A 27 -9.41 -0.40 -3.17
CA ILE A 27 -9.84 -0.78 -1.84
C ILE A 27 -10.32 0.49 -1.16
N ASP A 28 -11.64 0.64 -1.04
CA ASP A 28 -12.23 1.76 -0.30
C ASP A 28 -11.84 1.64 1.19
N THR A 29 -10.96 2.54 1.63
CA THR A 29 -10.51 2.69 3.02
C THR A 29 -11.01 4.00 3.63
N SER A 30 -12.13 4.54 3.12
CA SER A 30 -12.70 5.82 3.56
C SER A 30 -12.89 5.86 5.07
N ASN A 31 -12.25 6.84 5.71
CA ASN A 31 -12.34 7.07 7.14
C ASN A 31 -13.19 8.32 7.42
N PHE A 32 -14.43 8.10 7.85
CA PHE A 32 -15.40 9.16 8.22
C PHE A 32 -15.10 9.80 9.59
N GLY A 33 -14.11 9.29 10.34
CA GLY A 33 -13.73 9.79 11.66
C GLY A 33 -14.63 9.32 12.81
N ASP A 34 -15.77 8.70 12.52
CA ASP A 34 -16.73 8.16 13.51
C ASP A 34 -16.72 6.63 13.59
N GLY A 35 -15.90 5.96 12.77
CA GLY A 35 -15.80 4.51 12.72
C GLY A 35 -16.85 3.80 11.86
N SER A 36 -17.68 4.54 11.11
CA SER A 36 -18.72 3.96 10.23
C SER A 36 -18.22 3.42 8.88
N GLY A 37 -16.97 3.74 8.50
CA GLY A 37 -16.38 3.37 7.21
C GLY A 37 -15.89 1.92 7.10
N PRO A 38 -15.46 1.50 5.90
CA PRO A 38 -15.00 0.14 5.60
C PRO A 38 -13.69 -0.30 6.30
N THR A 39 -13.00 0.62 6.98
CA THR A 39 -11.70 0.44 7.65
C THR A 39 -10.54 0.12 6.69
N GLU A 40 -9.31 0.14 7.17
CA GLU A 40 -8.10 -0.09 6.39
C GLU A 40 -7.75 -1.59 6.26
N ARG A 41 -8.52 -2.48 6.87
CA ARG A 41 -8.15 -3.89 7.04
C ARG A 41 -7.88 -4.61 5.72
N ALA A 42 -8.74 -4.40 4.72
CA ALA A 42 -8.56 -5.03 3.40
C ALA A 42 -7.26 -4.56 2.72
N ALA A 43 -6.92 -3.27 2.83
CA ALA A 43 -5.67 -2.74 2.29
C ALA A 43 -4.45 -3.27 3.06
N ALA A 44 -4.56 -3.39 4.39
CA ALA A 44 -3.53 -3.98 5.23
C ALA A 44 -3.24 -5.45 4.86
N ASP A 45 -4.30 -6.25 4.66
CA ASP A 45 -4.17 -7.66 4.25
C ASP A 45 -3.53 -7.77 2.86
N TYR A 46 -3.86 -6.88 1.93
CA TYR A 46 -3.22 -6.80 0.60
C TYR A 46 -1.72 -6.48 0.70
N VAL A 47 -1.34 -5.47 1.49
CA VAL A 47 0.08 -5.11 1.73
C VAL A 47 0.85 -6.26 2.38
N ILE A 48 0.22 -6.98 3.33
CA ILE A 48 0.82 -8.19 3.93
C ILE A 48 1.08 -9.26 2.87
N GLY A 49 0.15 -9.44 1.92
CA GLY A 49 0.32 -10.35 0.79
C GLY A 49 1.56 -10.02 -0.03
N LEU A 50 1.70 -8.77 -0.46
CA LEU A 50 2.85 -8.29 -1.24
C LEU A 50 4.18 -8.45 -0.48
N LEU A 51 4.21 -8.14 0.82
CA LEU A 51 5.41 -8.29 1.64
C LEU A 51 5.81 -9.77 1.79
N ARG A 52 4.84 -10.67 1.97
CA ARG A 52 5.09 -12.11 2.05
C ARG A 52 5.55 -12.70 0.73
N GLU A 53 5.03 -12.22 -0.40
CA GLU A 53 5.44 -12.64 -1.74
C GLU A 53 6.96 -12.49 -1.95
N VAL A 54 7.55 -11.41 -1.43
CA VAL A 54 8.99 -11.15 -1.51
C VAL A 54 9.80 -11.73 -0.33
N GLY A 55 9.19 -12.60 0.48
CA GLY A 55 9.86 -13.34 1.55
C GLY A 55 10.04 -12.55 2.85
N LEU A 56 9.29 -11.47 3.06
CA LEU A 56 9.27 -10.75 4.33
C LEU A 56 8.20 -11.30 5.27
N ASP A 57 8.38 -11.07 6.58
CA ASP A 57 7.47 -11.51 7.64
C ASP A 57 6.83 -10.28 8.33
N PRO A 58 5.76 -9.71 7.76
CA PRO A 58 5.06 -8.57 8.35
C PRO A 58 4.17 -8.99 9.53
N SER A 59 4.09 -8.13 10.53
CA SER A 59 3.15 -8.23 11.65
C SER A 59 1.97 -7.26 11.46
N LEU A 60 0.78 -7.71 11.85
CA LEU A 60 -0.45 -6.92 11.86
C LEU A 60 -0.79 -6.54 13.31
N TYR A 61 -1.09 -5.27 13.54
CA TYR A 61 -1.56 -4.75 14.82
C TYR A 61 -2.91 -4.07 14.64
N GLU A 62 -3.84 -4.26 15.57
CA GLU A 62 -5.14 -3.62 15.54
C GLU A 62 -5.37 -2.86 16.85
N SER A 63 -5.57 -1.54 16.75
CA SER A 63 -5.91 -0.71 17.92
C SER A 63 -7.40 -0.80 18.29
N GLN A 64 -8.22 -1.09 17.28
CA GLN A 64 -9.64 -1.44 17.31
C GLN A 64 -9.88 -2.42 16.15
N PRO A 65 -10.97 -3.23 16.17
CA PRO A 65 -11.29 -4.11 15.05
C PRO A 65 -11.27 -3.35 13.71
N GLY A 66 -10.43 -3.76 12.77
CA GLY A 66 -10.28 -3.14 11.47
C GLY A 66 -9.32 -1.95 11.38
N ARG A 67 -8.95 -1.30 12.50
CA ARG A 67 -7.95 -0.22 12.53
C ARG A 67 -6.54 -0.81 12.55
N ALA A 68 -6.15 -1.28 11.37
CA ALA A 68 -4.97 -2.09 11.11
C ALA A 68 -3.71 -1.25 10.86
N THR A 69 -2.61 -1.68 11.48
CA THR A 69 -1.25 -1.23 11.18
C THR A 69 -0.42 -2.43 10.76
N VAL A 70 0.23 -2.33 9.60
CA VAL A 70 1.21 -3.32 9.12
C VAL A 70 2.61 -2.82 9.47
N ALA A 71 3.43 -3.66 10.11
CA ALA A 71 4.83 -3.37 10.34
C ALA A 71 5.70 -4.53 9.88
N VAL A 72 6.82 -4.22 9.24
CA VAL A 72 7.83 -5.19 8.83
C VAL A 72 9.21 -4.63 9.12
N ARG A 73 10.15 -5.49 9.52
CA ARG A 73 11.53 -5.09 9.78
C ARG A 73 12.49 -5.86 8.88
N ILE A 74 13.20 -5.12 8.04
CA ILE A 74 14.31 -5.64 7.25
C ILE A 74 15.60 -5.38 8.04
N ALA A 75 16.39 -6.42 8.28
CA ALA A 75 17.66 -6.26 8.97
C ALA A 75 18.65 -5.53 8.04
N GLY A 76 19.19 -4.41 8.51
CA GLY A 76 20.29 -3.73 7.81
C GLY A 76 21.56 -4.59 7.78
N ALA A 77 22.38 -4.37 6.75
CA ALA A 77 23.68 -5.02 6.62
C ALA A 77 24.62 -4.66 7.79
N ASP A 78 24.57 -3.41 8.26
CA ASP A 78 25.17 -2.97 9.51
C ASP A 78 24.09 -2.81 10.60
N ARG A 79 24.15 -3.66 11.62
CA ARG A 79 23.19 -3.64 12.74
C ARG A 79 23.54 -2.62 13.84
N SER A 80 24.71 -2.00 13.76
CA SER A 80 25.14 -0.94 14.68
C SER A 80 24.67 0.46 14.23
N ALA A 81 24.31 0.61 12.96
CA ALA A 81 23.70 1.81 12.43
C ALA A 81 22.30 2.05 13.01
N GLY A 82 21.87 3.32 13.03
CA GLY A 82 20.50 3.68 13.37
C GLY A 82 19.49 3.09 12.38
N GLY A 83 18.29 2.76 12.85
CA GLY A 83 17.21 2.30 11.99
C GLY A 83 16.59 3.44 11.18
N LEU A 84 16.24 3.16 9.93
CA LEU A 84 15.36 4.03 9.12
C LEU A 84 13.92 3.51 9.24
N VAL A 85 12.98 4.42 9.51
CA VAL A 85 11.55 4.13 9.49
C VAL A 85 10.92 4.77 8.27
N VAL A 86 10.29 3.96 7.43
CA VAL A 86 9.41 4.41 6.35
C VAL A 86 7.98 4.19 6.84
N HIS A 87 7.19 5.26 6.90
CA HIS A 87 5.84 5.24 7.44
C HIS A 87 4.87 5.94 6.48
N GLY A 88 3.68 5.38 6.34
CA GLY A 88 2.57 5.91 5.57
C GLY A 88 1.25 5.41 6.16
N HIS A 89 0.13 5.95 5.69
CA HIS A 89 -1.20 5.55 6.11
C HIS A 89 -1.97 4.93 4.94
N LEU A 90 -2.92 4.05 5.25
CA LEU A 90 -3.72 3.33 4.26
C LEU A 90 -5.14 3.90 4.11
N ASP A 91 -5.62 4.68 5.08
CA ASP A 91 -6.91 5.34 5.00
C ASP A 91 -6.88 6.60 4.13
N VAL A 92 -8.04 6.91 3.57
CA VAL A 92 -8.29 8.15 2.85
C VAL A 92 -9.53 8.81 3.41
N VAL A 93 -9.70 10.10 3.09
CA VAL A 93 -10.97 10.78 3.35
C VAL A 93 -12.05 10.28 2.37
N PRO A 94 -13.34 10.32 2.74
CA PRO A 94 -14.42 9.94 1.83
C PRO A 94 -14.44 10.79 0.56
N ALA A 95 -14.72 10.15 -0.58
CA ALA A 95 -14.90 10.81 -1.87
C ALA A 95 -16.38 10.76 -2.31
N ASN A 96 -16.96 11.91 -2.63
CA ASN A 96 -18.32 11.97 -3.18
C ASN A 96 -18.30 11.70 -4.68
N ALA A 97 -18.79 10.53 -5.11
CA ALA A 97 -18.75 10.11 -6.51
C ALA A 97 -19.39 11.11 -7.50
N ALA A 98 -20.38 11.90 -7.06
CA ALA A 98 -21.02 12.89 -7.91
C ALA A 98 -20.10 14.06 -8.32
N ASP A 99 -19.02 14.30 -7.56
CA ASP A 99 -18.07 15.37 -7.82
C ASP A 99 -16.93 14.94 -8.77
N TRP A 100 -16.91 13.68 -9.20
CA TRP A 100 -15.84 13.10 -10.01
C TRP A 100 -16.29 12.81 -11.45
N SER A 101 -15.38 12.98 -12.41
CA SER A 101 -15.62 12.61 -13.81
C SER A 101 -15.52 11.10 -14.07
N VAL A 102 -14.97 10.34 -13.13
CA VAL A 102 -14.81 8.89 -13.12
C VAL A 102 -15.03 8.37 -11.70
N ASP A 103 -15.17 7.06 -11.51
CA ASP A 103 -15.24 6.47 -10.17
C ASP A 103 -13.97 6.82 -9.35
N PRO A 104 -14.08 7.49 -8.18
CA PRO A 104 -12.92 7.84 -7.35
C PRO A 104 -12.08 6.64 -6.90
N PHE A 105 -12.68 5.44 -6.85
CA PHE A 105 -11.99 4.20 -6.52
C PHE A 105 -11.84 3.28 -7.75
N GLY A 106 -12.16 3.74 -8.97
CA GLY A 106 -12.02 2.95 -10.20
C GLY A 106 -10.56 2.71 -10.64
N ALA A 107 -9.68 3.63 -10.25
CA ALA A 107 -8.26 3.64 -10.58
C ALA A 107 -8.01 3.49 -12.11
N GLU A 108 -8.57 4.39 -12.91
CA GLU A 108 -8.40 4.44 -14.36
C GLU A 108 -7.14 5.25 -14.75
N ILE A 109 -6.41 4.80 -15.77
CA ILE A 109 -5.22 5.45 -16.38
C ILE A 109 -5.36 5.36 -17.89
#